data_AF-A0A250WPS6-F1
#
_entry.id   AF-A0A250WPS6-F1
#
_cell.length_a   1.000
_cell.length_b   1.000
_cell.length_c   1.000
_cell.angle_alpha   90.00
_cell.angle_beta   90.00
_cell.angle_gamma   90.00
#
_symmetry.space_group_name_H-M   'P 1'
#
loop_
_entity.id
_entity.type
_entity.pdbx_description
1 polymer ?
#
loop_
_entity_poly.entity_id
_entity_poly.type
_entity_poly.pdbx_seq_one_letter_code
_entity_poly.pdbx_strand_id
1 'polypeptide(L)'
;MNYSQDFSIKKGAALHSCVQEYIEKPHPPLLSLKELCITALHKNINSRNVLELMQVMADLQLPENCDVHMMCLSYMVRTYSILRDRLSSEELQLLLPKETYTRLESRFLEREATLHMQRAVLGRVAERPTPSLDSRIEEASVAGHSQSYTYEALVAGVDWPSDVDPAAREMHMSPTVFERVLGMTYAQYTKLSPWRKMVLKKEFQLF
;
A
#
# COMPACT_ATOMS: atom_id res chain seq x y z
N MET A 1 5.46 -7.87 -72.85
CA MET A 1 5.37 -8.18 -71.42
C MET A 1 6.07 -7.06 -70.64
N ASN A 2 5.30 -6.08 -70.17
CA ASN A 2 5.78 -4.94 -69.36
C ASN A 2 5.51 -5.25 -67.88
N TYR A 3 6.51 -5.74 -67.15
CA TYR A 3 6.37 -6.13 -65.73
C TYR A 3 7.25 -5.30 -64.77
N SER A 4 7.86 -4.21 -65.24
CA SER A 4 8.92 -3.52 -64.48
C SER A 4 8.58 -2.11 -63.97
N GLN A 5 7.37 -1.60 -64.19
CA GLN A 5 6.97 -0.25 -63.72
C GLN A 5 6.08 -0.24 -62.46
N ASP A 6 5.43 -1.35 -62.09
CA ASP A 6 4.47 -1.38 -60.96
C ASP A 6 5.09 -1.54 -59.57
N PHE A 7 6.37 -1.93 -59.46
CA PHE A 7 7.02 -2.12 -58.15
C PHE A 7 7.47 -0.82 -57.47
N SER A 8 7.62 0.27 -58.23
CA SER A 8 8.10 1.55 -57.68
C SER A 8 7.00 2.37 -57.00
N ILE A 9 5.73 2.16 -57.35
CA ILE A 9 4.60 2.95 -56.83
C ILE A 9 4.13 2.41 -55.46
N LYS A 10 4.21 1.09 -55.23
CA LYS A 10 3.73 0.47 -53.98
C LYS A 10 4.58 0.81 -52.75
N LYS A 11 5.89 1.08 -52.90
CA LYS A 11 6.74 1.55 -51.79
C LYS A 11 6.45 2.99 -51.38
N GLY A 12 6.04 3.84 -52.33
CA GLY A 12 5.68 5.24 -52.05
C GLY A 12 4.42 5.33 -51.17
N ALA A 13 3.39 4.54 -51.47
CA ALA A 13 2.13 4.55 -50.72
C ALA A 13 2.28 4.07 -49.26
N ALA A 14 3.12 3.05 -49.01
CA ALA A 14 3.38 2.56 -47.66
C ALA A 14 4.16 3.56 -46.79
N LEU A 15 5.15 4.25 -47.37
CA LEU A 15 5.87 5.33 -46.70
C LEU A 15 4.95 6.53 -46.42
N HIS A 16 4.09 6.89 -47.37
CA HIS A 16 3.14 7.99 -47.18
C HIS A 16 2.13 7.69 -46.07
N SER A 17 1.57 6.47 -46.03
CA SER A 17 0.66 6.04 -44.97
C SER A 17 1.33 6.04 -43.59
N CYS A 18 2.59 5.62 -43.50
CA CYS A 18 3.32 5.58 -42.23
C CYS A 18 3.67 6.99 -41.72
N VAL A 19 3.93 7.94 -42.62
CA VAL A 19 4.16 9.35 -42.26
C VAL A 19 2.85 10.01 -41.83
N GLN A 20 1.73 9.70 -42.49
CA GLN A 20 0.42 10.26 -42.16
C GLN A 20 -0.08 9.79 -40.79
N GLU A 21 0.12 8.51 -40.47
CA GLU A 21 -0.19 7.96 -39.13
C GLU A 21 0.69 8.56 -38.03
N TYR A 22 1.92 8.98 -38.36
CA TYR A 22 2.79 9.69 -37.42
C TYR A 22 2.25 11.11 -37.16
N ILE A 23 1.86 11.84 -38.20
CA ILE A 23 1.35 13.22 -38.10
C ILE A 23 0.04 13.31 -37.30
N GLU A 24 -0.84 12.31 -37.41
CA GLU A 24 -2.16 12.35 -36.78
C GLU A 24 -2.17 11.97 -35.29
N LYS A 25 -1.11 11.31 -34.79
CA LYS A 25 -1.04 10.96 -33.37
C LYS A 25 -0.51 12.14 -32.56
N PRO A 26 -1.18 12.53 -31.46
CA PRO A 26 -0.63 13.54 -30.56
C PRO A 26 0.72 13.07 -30.04
N HIS A 27 1.79 13.65 -30.56
CA HIS A 27 3.13 13.32 -30.10
C HIS A 27 3.29 13.81 -28.66
N PRO A 28 3.94 13.03 -27.78
CA PRO A 28 4.35 13.55 -26.49
C PRO A 28 5.24 14.79 -26.74
N PRO A 29 5.15 15.81 -25.88
CA PRO A 29 5.97 17.01 -26.01
C PRO A 29 7.45 16.58 -26.14
N LEU A 30 8.16 17.19 -27.10
CA LEU A 30 9.58 16.96 -27.27
C LEU A 30 10.29 17.43 -26.01
N LEU A 31 10.72 16.48 -25.19
CA LEU A 31 11.52 16.76 -24.01
C LEU A 31 12.88 17.30 -24.45
N SER A 32 13.37 18.31 -23.76
CA SER A 32 14.75 18.77 -23.88
C SER A 32 15.71 17.64 -23.51
N LEU A 33 16.95 17.71 -24.03
CA LEU A 33 18.00 16.76 -23.64
C LEU A 33 18.17 16.68 -22.11
N LYS A 34 18.06 17.84 -21.42
CA LYS A 34 18.10 17.91 -19.96
C LYS A 34 16.99 17.06 -19.32
N GLU A 35 15.75 17.22 -19.77
CA GLU A 35 14.60 16.46 -19.23
C GLU A 35 14.71 14.96 -19.51
N LEU A 36 15.23 14.59 -20.69
CA LEU A 36 15.51 13.19 -21.04
C LEU A 36 16.56 12.59 -20.09
N CYS A 37 17.65 13.31 -19.81
CA CYS A 37 18.69 12.86 -18.88
C CYS A 37 18.14 12.71 -17.45
N ILE A 38 17.38 13.69 -16.95
CA ILE A 38 16.75 13.61 -15.63
C ILE A 38 15.80 12.41 -15.55
N THR A 39 14.99 12.21 -16.58
CA THR A 39 14.07 11.07 -16.66
C THR A 39 14.82 9.73 -16.66
N ALA A 40 15.92 9.64 -17.40
CA ALA A 40 16.75 8.45 -17.44
C ALA A 40 17.40 8.17 -16.08
N LEU A 41 17.93 9.20 -15.41
CA LEU A 41 18.49 9.08 -14.06
C LEU A 41 17.42 8.61 -13.06
N HIS A 42 16.22 9.19 -13.11
CA HIS A 42 15.12 8.80 -12.22
C HIS A 42 14.71 7.34 -12.39
N LYS A 43 14.77 6.80 -13.61
CA LYS A 43 14.44 5.40 -13.88
C LYS A 43 15.54 4.42 -13.44
N ASN A 44 16.78 4.88 -13.32
CA ASN A 44 17.94 4.01 -13.07
C ASN A 44 18.62 4.24 -11.72
N ILE A 45 18.10 5.17 -10.90
CA ILE A 45 18.62 5.42 -9.55
C ILE A 45 18.38 4.19 -8.65
N ASN A 46 19.42 3.80 -7.94
CA ASN A 46 19.41 2.68 -7.01
C ASN A 46 20.36 2.94 -5.83
N SER A 47 20.31 2.06 -4.82
CA SER A 47 21.14 2.19 -3.61
C SER A 47 22.66 2.15 -3.85
N ARG A 48 23.13 1.66 -4.99
CA ARG A 48 24.57 1.65 -5.33
C ARG A 48 25.01 2.96 -5.95
N ASN A 49 24.27 3.43 -6.96
CA ASN A 49 24.68 4.62 -7.72
C ASN A 49 24.23 5.94 -7.09
N VAL A 50 23.29 5.95 -6.13
CA VAL A 50 22.82 7.21 -5.53
C VAL A 50 23.93 7.96 -4.79
N LEU A 51 24.86 7.25 -4.15
CA LEU A 51 25.99 7.86 -3.45
C LEU A 51 27.03 8.39 -4.44
N GLU A 52 27.33 7.63 -5.49
CA GLU A 52 28.21 8.08 -6.58
C GLU A 52 27.64 9.32 -7.26
N LEU A 53 26.33 9.36 -7.51
CA LEU A 53 25.66 10.53 -8.06
C LEU A 53 25.79 11.73 -7.12
N MET A 54 25.56 11.57 -5.81
CA MET A 54 25.75 12.64 -4.84
C MET A 54 27.18 13.18 -4.84
N GLN A 55 28.19 12.30 -4.94
CA GLN A 55 29.59 12.71 -5.04
C GLN A 55 29.87 13.49 -6.32
N VAL A 56 29.46 12.97 -7.48
CA VAL A 56 29.64 13.65 -8.78
C VAL A 56 28.96 15.02 -8.76
N MET A 57 27.79 15.13 -8.14
CA MET A 57 27.09 16.40 -8.00
C MET A 57 27.85 17.40 -7.11
N ALA A 58 28.48 16.94 -6.04
CA ALA A 58 29.32 17.75 -5.18
C ALA A 58 30.59 18.23 -5.93
N ASP A 59 31.24 17.33 -6.68
CA ASP A 59 32.44 17.65 -7.48
C ASP A 59 32.14 18.67 -8.59
N LEU A 60 30.95 18.56 -9.21
CA LEU A 60 30.46 19.51 -10.21
C LEU A 60 29.89 20.81 -9.62
N GLN A 61 29.86 20.95 -8.28
CA GLN A 61 29.31 22.10 -7.58
C GLN A 61 27.88 22.44 -8.01
N LEU A 62 27.05 21.40 -8.24
CA LEU A 62 25.67 21.62 -8.62
C LEU A 62 24.87 22.21 -7.46
N PRO A 63 23.87 23.08 -7.73
CA PRO A 63 23.03 23.63 -6.68
C PRO A 63 22.33 22.52 -5.87
N GLU A 64 22.33 22.65 -4.55
CA GLU A 64 21.69 21.69 -3.62
C GLU A 64 20.18 21.53 -3.87
N ASN A 65 19.55 22.48 -4.55
CA ASN A 65 18.12 22.45 -4.86
C ASN A 65 17.83 22.09 -6.32
N CYS A 66 18.80 21.57 -7.07
CA CYS A 66 18.52 21.11 -8.43
C CYS A 66 17.71 19.81 -8.43
N ASP A 67 17.00 19.56 -9.54
CA ASP A 67 16.08 18.42 -9.67
C ASP A 67 16.74 17.08 -9.36
N VAL A 68 18.00 16.90 -9.81
CA VAL A 68 18.77 15.67 -9.58
C VAL A 68 19.13 15.50 -8.11
N HIS A 69 19.44 16.59 -7.40
CA HIS A 69 19.79 16.56 -5.98
C HIS A 69 18.56 16.14 -5.16
N MET A 70 17.43 16.80 -5.43
CA MET A 70 16.16 16.51 -4.77
C MET A 70 15.68 15.09 -5.04
N MET A 71 15.90 14.57 -6.25
CA MET A 71 15.65 13.18 -6.60
C MET A 71 16.53 12.22 -5.78
N CYS A 72 17.84 12.46 -5.70
CA CYS A 72 18.76 11.63 -4.91
C CYS A 72 18.41 11.64 -3.43
N LEU A 73 18.15 12.82 -2.84
CA LEU A 73 17.68 12.95 -1.46
C LEU A 73 16.37 12.18 -1.24
N SER A 74 15.38 12.33 -2.13
CA SER A 74 14.11 11.63 -2.00
C SER A 74 14.28 10.11 -2.05
N TYR A 75 15.18 9.62 -2.91
CA TYR A 75 15.52 8.21 -2.99
C TYR A 75 16.21 7.72 -1.72
N MET A 76 17.22 8.46 -1.23
CA MET A 76 17.94 8.12 0.00
C MET A 76 17.01 8.09 1.21
N VAL A 77 16.10 9.05 1.37
CA VAL A 77 15.11 9.04 2.47
C VAL A 77 14.28 7.75 2.47
N ARG A 78 13.91 7.23 1.31
CA ARG A 78 13.11 6.00 1.19
C ARG A 78 13.92 4.73 1.43
N THR A 79 15.21 4.77 1.11
CA THR A 79 16.10 3.60 1.07
C THR A 79 17.21 3.63 2.13
N TYR A 80 17.16 4.59 3.06
CA TYR A 80 18.22 4.82 4.03
C TYR A 80 18.52 3.60 4.90
N SER A 81 17.50 2.80 5.26
CA SER A 81 17.71 1.54 5.99
C SER A 81 18.63 0.59 5.22
N ILE A 82 18.44 0.46 3.90
CA ILE A 82 19.27 -0.38 3.03
C ILE A 82 20.69 0.16 2.93
N LEU A 83 20.85 1.49 2.93
CA LEU A 83 22.18 2.12 2.92
C LEU A 83 22.92 1.84 4.24
N ARG A 84 22.23 1.95 5.38
CA ARG A 84 22.77 1.65 6.71
C ARG A 84 23.11 0.17 6.91
N ASP A 85 22.36 -0.74 6.28
CA ASP A 85 22.65 -2.17 6.32
C ASP A 85 23.92 -2.54 5.52
N ARG A 86 24.33 -1.69 4.58
CA ARG A 86 25.45 -1.94 3.66
C ARG A 86 26.72 -1.18 4.02
N LEU A 87 26.58 -0.02 4.64
CA LEU A 87 27.68 0.90 4.93
C LEU A 87 27.68 1.23 6.41
N SER A 88 28.88 1.33 6.97
CA SER A 88 29.07 1.83 8.33
C SER A 88 28.64 3.30 8.45
N SER A 89 28.35 3.71 9.69
CA SER A 89 28.02 5.11 9.98
C SER A 89 29.15 6.08 9.60
N GLU A 90 30.40 5.64 9.72
CA GLU A 90 31.58 6.44 9.35
C GLU A 90 31.68 6.63 7.83
N GLU A 91 31.45 5.57 7.05
CA GLU A 91 31.43 5.65 5.59
C GLU A 91 30.31 6.56 5.09
N LEU A 92 29.11 6.47 5.68
CA LEU A 92 27.99 7.34 5.32
C LEU A 92 28.28 8.82 5.65
N GLN A 93 28.98 9.10 6.75
CA GLN A 93 29.37 10.47 7.11
C GLN A 93 30.47 11.03 6.19
N LEU A 94 31.32 10.17 5.61
CA LEU A 94 32.32 10.56 4.62
C LEU A 94 31.69 10.85 3.25
N LEU A 95 30.68 10.06 2.86
CA LEU A 95 30.04 10.17 1.54
C LEU A 95 28.93 11.21 1.47
N LEU A 96 28.36 11.62 2.61
CA LEU A 96 27.25 12.56 2.66
C LEU A 96 27.66 13.84 3.36
N PRO A 97 27.19 15.02 2.89
CA PRO A 97 27.30 16.25 3.65
C PRO A 97 26.74 16.07 5.06
N LYS A 98 27.42 16.60 6.07
CA LYS A 98 27.08 16.43 7.49
C LYS A 98 25.61 16.74 7.80
N GLU A 99 25.07 17.79 7.19
CA GLU A 99 23.67 18.18 7.34
C GLU A 99 22.71 17.14 6.74
N THR A 100 23.02 16.63 5.55
CA THR A 100 22.24 15.59 4.88
C THR A 100 22.24 14.30 5.68
N TYR A 101 23.40 13.87 6.18
CA TYR A 101 23.52 12.70 7.04
C TYR A 101 22.67 12.85 8.31
N THR A 102 22.83 13.98 9.02
CA THR A 102 22.09 14.24 10.27
C THR A 102 20.59 14.21 10.04
N ARG A 103 20.11 14.80 8.93
CA ARG A 103 18.69 14.82 8.57
C ARG A 103 18.15 13.43 8.24
N LEU A 104 18.91 12.60 7.54
CA LEU A 104 18.53 11.22 7.21
C LEU A 104 18.48 10.36 8.47
N GLU A 105 19.48 10.46 9.33
CA GLU A 105 19.56 9.69 10.59
C GLU A 105 18.41 10.05 11.53
N SER A 106 18.12 11.34 11.74
CA SER A 106 16.99 11.77 12.58
C SER A 106 15.65 11.21 12.08
N ARG A 107 15.38 11.30 10.78
CA ARG A 107 14.15 10.75 10.19
C ARG A 107 14.06 9.23 10.31
N PHE A 108 15.18 8.54 10.19
CA PHE A 108 15.23 7.10 10.37
C PHE A 108 14.89 6.72 11.81
N LEU A 109 15.48 7.38 12.79
CA LEU A 109 15.22 7.13 14.22
C LEU A 109 13.76 7.44 14.59
N GLU A 110 13.18 8.53 14.09
CA GLU A 110 11.76 8.87 14.27
C GLU A 110 10.84 7.76 13.73
N ARG A 111 11.15 7.26 12.53
CA ARG A 111 10.40 6.17 11.91
C ARG A 111 10.53 4.88 12.71
N GLU A 112 11.73 4.52 13.14
CA GLU A 112 11.97 3.32 13.96
C GLU A 112 11.26 3.41 15.31
N ALA A 113 11.28 4.58 15.96
CA ALA A 113 10.54 4.80 17.21
C ALA A 113 9.02 4.64 17.00
N THR A 114 8.49 5.17 15.88
CA THR A 114 7.08 5.01 15.52
C THR A 114 6.72 3.55 15.27
N LEU A 115 7.55 2.82 14.52
CA LEU A 115 7.35 1.40 14.26
C LEU A 115 7.47 0.58 15.54
N HIS A 116 8.40 0.90 16.43
CA HIS A 116 8.53 0.26 17.74
C HIS A 116 7.28 0.48 18.60
N MET A 117 6.76 1.70 18.66
CA MET A 117 5.49 2.00 19.35
C MET A 117 4.32 1.23 18.73
N GLN A 118 4.22 1.18 17.39
CA GLN A 118 3.20 0.41 16.70
C GLN A 118 3.32 -1.08 16.98
N ARG A 119 4.52 -1.65 16.96
CA ARG A 119 4.77 -3.06 17.32
C ARG A 119 4.43 -3.36 18.78
N ALA A 120 4.66 -2.42 19.69
CA ALA A 120 4.27 -2.56 21.09
C ALA A 120 2.73 -2.59 21.29
N VAL A 121 1.98 -1.98 20.36
CA VAL A 121 0.51 -1.97 20.36
C VAL A 121 -0.07 -3.14 19.56
N LEU A 122 0.54 -3.50 18.42
CA LEU A 122 0.20 -4.65 17.57
C LEU A 122 0.55 -5.96 18.28
N GLY A 123 -0.34 -6.41 19.15
CA GLY A 123 -0.16 -7.60 19.99
C GLY A 123 -0.92 -7.51 21.31
N ARG A 124 -1.36 -6.31 21.69
CA ARG A 124 -2.37 -6.11 22.72
C ARG A 124 -3.67 -5.72 22.04
N VAL A 125 -4.46 -6.71 21.63
CA VAL A 125 -5.91 -6.47 21.59
C VAL A 125 -6.25 -6.17 23.04
N ALA A 126 -6.52 -4.91 23.36
CA ALA A 126 -7.07 -4.57 24.66
C ALA A 126 -8.47 -5.17 24.68
N GLU A 127 -8.56 -6.46 25.02
CA GLU A 127 -9.81 -7.14 25.33
C GLU A 127 -10.42 -6.32 26.46
N ARG A 128 -11.49 -5.58 26.12
CA ARG A 128 -12.31 -4.94 27.13
C ARG A 128 -12.84 -6.08 28.00
N PRO A 129 -12.77 -5.94 29.34
CA PRO A 129 -13.26 -6.98 30.24
C PRO A 129 -14.68 -7.33 29.82
N THR A 130 -14.96 -8.63 29.74
CA THR A 130 -16.29 -9.21 29.42
C THR A 130 -17.39 -8.31 30.00
N PRO A 131 -18.29 -7.73 29.18
CA PRO A 131 -19.56 -7.29 29.72
C PRO A 131 -20.17 -8.51 30.44
N SER A 132 -20.64 -8.29 31.66
CA SER A 132 -21.00 -9.26 32.69
C SER A 132 -21.64 -10.59 32.22
N LEU A 133 -21.66 -11.58 33.12
CA LEU A 133 -22.37 -12.87 33.00
C LEU A 133 -23.84 -12.78 32.49
N ASP A 134 -24.44 -11.58 32.48
CA ASP A 134 -25.77 -11.27 31.88
C ASP A 134 -25.81 -11.24 30.34
N SER A 135 -24.69 -11.49 29.66
CA SER A 135 -24.63 -11.50 28.19
C SER A 135 -25.22 -12.76 27.54
N ARG A 136 -25.54 -13.79 28.33
CA ARG A 136 -26.17 -15.04 27.87
C ARG A 136 -27.68 -14.92 27.78
N ILE A 137 -28.23 -15.39 26.67
CA ILE A 137 -29.67 -15.44 26.40
C ILE A 137 -30.06 -16.92 26.29
N GLU A 138 -31.11 -17.33 27.00
CA GLU A 138 -31.64 -18.71 26.98
C GLU A 138 -32.38 -19.07 25.67
N GLU A 139 -32.48 -18.13 24.74
CA GLU A 139 -33.01 -18.34 23.40
C GLU A 139 -31.96 -19.07 22.53
N ALA A 140 -32.41 -19.99 21.68
CA ALA A 140 -31.53 -20.66 20.73
C ALA A 140 -30.93 -19.65 19.73
N SER A 141 -29.69 -19.87 19.32
CA SER A 141 -29.05 -19.01 18.34
C SER A 141 -29.60 -19.24 16.92
N VAL A 142 -29.32 -18.31 16.00
CA VAL A 142 -29.70 -18.45 14.58
C VAL A 142 -29.10 -19.67 13.89
N ALA A 143 -27.99 -20.19 14.40
CA ALA A 143 -27.35 -21.42 13.91
C ALA A 143 -27.81 -22.69 14.68
N GLY A 144 -28.76 -22.56 15.60
CA GLY A 144 -29.31 -23.68 16.36
C GLY A 144 -28.47 -24.09 17.57
N HIS A 145 -27.58 -23.22 18.07
CA HIS A 145 -26.92 -23.46 19.35
C HIS A 145 -27.92 -23.30 20.50
N SER A 146 -27.74 -24.09 21.56
CA SER A 146 -28.61 -24.07 22.75
C SER A 146 -28.52 -22.78 23.57
N GLN A 147 -27.53 -21.93 23.27
CA GLN A 147 -27.31 -20.66 23.92
C GLN A 147 -27.02 -19.59 22.88
N SER A 148 -27.47 -18.38 23.14
CA SER A 148 -27.15 -17.20 22.35
C SER A 148 -26.60 -16.08 23.23
N TYR A 149 -25.98 -15.10 22.59
CA TYR A 149 -25.31 -14.00 23.24
C TYR A 149 -25.83 -12.64 22.75
N THR A 150 -25.75 -11.64 23.62
CA THR A 150 -25.99 -10.26 23.23
C THR A 150 -24.95 -9.78 22.22
N TYR A 151 -25.32 -8.78 21.42
CA TYR A 151 -24.43 -8.21 20.41
C TYR A 151 -23.14 -7.66 21.04
N GLU A 152 -23.27 -6.99 22.18
CA GLU A 152 -22.18 -6.35 22.91
C GLU A 152 -21.11 -7.36 23.36
N ALA A 153 -21.50 -8.63 23.61
CA ALA A 153 -20.59 -9.70 23.98
C ALA A 153 -19.90 -10.38 22.78
N LEU A 154 -20.33 -10.08 21.55
CA LEU A 154 -19.79 -10.67 20.32
C LEU A 154 -18.97 -9.66 19.48
N VAL A 155 -18.93 -8.39 19.88
CA VAL A 155 -18.15 -7.34 19.22
C VAL A 155 -16.64 -7.60 19.37
N ALA A 156 -15.86 -7.16 18.39
CA ALA A 156 -14.41 -7.31 18.38
C ALA A 156 -13.73 -6.51 19.52
N GLY A 157 -12.67 -7.08 20.09
CA GLY A 157 -11.93 -6.47 21.19
C GLY A 157 -12.60 -6.65 22.57
N VAL A 158 -13.38 -7.71 22.74
CA VAL A 158 -13.96 -8.17 24.00
C VAL A 158 -13.49 -9.60 24.23
N ASP A 159 -13.29 -9.99 25.49
CA ASP A 159 -13.09 -11.39 25.87
C ASP A 159 -14.34 -12.22 25.54
N TRP A 160 -14.24 -13.12 24.56
CA TRP A 160 -15.39 -13.92 24.16
C TRP A 160 -15.55 -15.18 25.03
N PRO A 161 -16.79 -15.65 25.22
CA PRO A 161 -17.05 -16.97 25.79
C PRO A 161 -16.33 -18.07 25.00
N SER A 162 -15.85 -19.10 25.70
CA SER A 162 -15.04 -20.19 25.11
C SER A 162 -15.76 -21.02 24.04
N ASP A 163 -17.09 -20.95 24.01
CA ASP A 163 -17.97 -21.66 23.09
C ASP A 163 -18.37 -20.82 21.86
N VAL A 164 -17.87 -19.59 21.73
CA VAL A 164 -18.09 -18.72 20.57
C VAL A 164 -17.02 -18.97 19.51
N ASP A 165 -17.43 -19.25 18.27
CA ASP A 165 -16.52 -19.33 17.12
C ASP A 165 -16.13 -17.90 16.66
N PRO A 166 -14.83 -17.52 16.74
CA PRO A 166 -14.35 -16.22 16.27
C PRO A 166 -14.67 -15.95 14.79
N ALA A 167 -14.67 -17.00 13.97
CA ALA A 167 -14.90 -16.89 12.53
C ALA A 167 -16.38 -16.76 12.17
N ALA A 168 -17.30 -17.00 13.10
CA ALA A 168 -18.74 -17.05 12.84
C ALA A 168 -19.56 -16.41 13.98
N ARG A 169 -19.06 -15.34 14.59
CA ARG A 169 -19.69 -14.67 15.75
C ARG A 169 -21.15 -14.30 15.53
N GLU A 170 -21.52 -13.93 14.31
CA GLU A 170 -22.90 -13.63 13.95
C GLU A 170 -23.88 -14.80 14.16
N MET A 171 -23.39 -16.04 14.19
CA MET A 171 -24.16 -17.27 14.36
C MET A 171 -24.58 -17.52 15.81
N HIS A 172 -23.95 -16.83 16.76
CA HIS A 172 -24.18 -16.96 18.19
C HIS A 172 -25.21 -15.95 18.73
N MET A 173 -25.78 -15.10 17.87
CA MET A 173 -26.90 -14.22 18.24
C MET A 173 -28.24 -14.98 18.19
N SER A 174 -29.20 -14.57 19.03
CA SER A 174 -30.57 -15.03 18.90
C SER A 174 -31.23 -14.42 17.64
N PRO A 175 -32.30 -15.02 17.08
CA PRO A 175 -32.98 -14.49 15.90
C PRO A 175 -33.43 -13.03 16.06
N THR A 176 -33.94 -12.68 17.24
CA THR A 176 -34.41 -11.33 17.56
C THR A 176 -33.27 -10.31 17.59
N VAL A 177 -32.13 -10.66 18.21
CA VAL A 177 -30.94 -9.81 18.25
C VAL A 177 -30.30 -9.70 16.86
N PHE A 178 -30.22 -10.80 16.12
CA PHE A 178 -29.65 -10.86 14.78
C PHE A 178 -30.38 -9.91 13.82
N GLU A 179 -31.71 -9.98 13.79
CA GLU A 179 -32.52 -9.12 12.93
C GLU A 179 -32.44 -7.65 13.34
N ARG A 180 -32.40 -7.36 14.64
CA ARG A 180 -32.22 -6.00 15.17
C ARG A 180 -30.88 -5.39 14.78
N VAL A 181 -29.79 -6.17 14.82
CA VAL A 181 -28.43 -5.69 14.53
C VAL A 181 -28.18 -5.58 13.03
N LEU A 182 -28.46 -6.66 12.28
CA LEU A 182 -28.14 -6.75 10.86
C LEU A 182 -29.26 -6.22 9.95
N GLY A 183 -30.42 -5.87 10.52
CA GLY A 183 -31.58 -5.36 9.77
C GLY A 183 -32.22 -6.39 8.84
N MET A 184 -31.95 -7.68 9.04
CA MET A 184 -32.46 -8.78 8.21
C MET A 184 -32.52 -10.09 8.95
N THR A 185 -33.37 -11.00 8.49
CA THR A 185 -33.47 -12.36 9.03
C THR A 185 -32.26 -13.22 8.63
N TYR A 186 -32.00 -14.27 9.42
CA TYR A 186 -30.94 -15.25 9.10
C TYR A 186 -31.13 -15.92 7.73
N ALA A 187 -32.39 -16.19 7.35
CA ALA A 187 -32.72 -16.77 6.05
C ALA A 187 -32.39 -15.84 4.87
N GLN A 188 -32.43 -14.52 5.07
CA GLN A 188 -31.97 -13.55 4.08
C GLN A 188 -30.45 -13.45 4.09
N TYR A 189 -29.83 -13.43 5.27
CA TYR A 189 -28.39 -13.35 5.44
C TYR A 189 -27.65 -14.51 4.76
N THR A 190 -28.15 -15.75 4.91
CA THR A 190 -27.55 -16.94 4.31
C THR A 190 -27.47 -16.88 2.79
N LYS A 191 -28.42 -16.20 2.13
CA LYS A 191 -28.48 -15.98 0.68
C LYS A 191 -27.50 -14.90 0.17
N LEU A 192 -26.90 -14.11 1.06
CA LEU A 192 -25.91 -13.10 0.66
C LEU A 192 -24.62 -13.74 0.14
N SER A 193 -23.97 -13.04 -0.78
CA SER A 193 -22.63 -13.44 -1.26
C SER A 193 -21.59 -13.36 -0.13
N PRO A 194 -20.50 -14.16 -0.19
CA PRO A 194 -19.45 -14.14 0.83
C PRO A 194 -18.84 -12.74 1.06
N TRP A 195 -18.64 -11.98 -0.02
CA TRP A 195 -18.16 -10.59 0.07
C TRP A 195 -19.12 -9.71 0.87
N ARG A 196 -20.43 -9.81 0.63
CA ARG A 196 -21.42 -8.98 1.34
C ARG A 196 -21.51 -9.35 2.81
N LYS A 197 -21.41 -10.64 3.15
CA LYS A 197 -21.29 -11.12 4.54
C LYS A 197 -20.06 -10.53 5.22
N MET A 198 -18.90 -10.56 4.57
CA MET A 198 -17.66 -9.96 5.10
C MET A 198 -17.80 -8.45 5.36
N VAL A 199 -18.42 -7.71 4.43
CA VAL A 199 -18.65 -6.26 4.60
C VAL A 199 -19.52 -6.00 5.84
N LEU A 200 -20.63 -6.72 5.98
CA LEU A 200 -21.51 -6.58 7.15
C LEU A 200 -20.77 -6.93 8.44
N LYS A 201 -20.01 -8.03 8.46
CA LYS A 201 -19.21 -8.40 9.64
C LYS A 201 -18.24 -7.30 10.06
N LYS A 202 -17.58 -6.63 9.11
CA LYS A 202 -16.70 -5.51 9.42
C LYS A 202 -17.46 -4.28 9.93
N GLU A 203 -18.58 -3.96 9.30
CA GLU A 203 -19.44 -2.83 9.68
C GLU A 203 -19.97 -2.95 11.12
N PHE A 204 -20.36 -4.16 11.52
CA PHE A 204 -20.86 -4.47 12.86
C PHE A 204 -19.79 -5.01 13.81
N GLN A 205 -18.50 -4.90 13.47
CA GLN A 205 -17.38 -5.36 14.33
C GLN A 205 -17.46 -6.83 14.75
N LEU A 206 -18.09 -7.67 13.92
CA LEU A 206 -18.18 -9.13 14.03
C LEU A 206 -17.10 -9.84 13.16
N PHE A 207 -16.17 -9.08 12.56
CA PHE A 207 -15.02 -9.60 11.81
C PHE A 207 -13.81 -9.80 12.69
#